data_AF-A0A359IE62-F1
#
_entry.id   AF-A0A359IE62-F1
#
_cell.length_a   1.000
_cell.length_b   1.000
_cell.length_c   1.000
_cell.angle_alpha   90.00
_cell.angle_beta   90.00
_cell.angle_gamma   90.00
#
_symmetry.space_group_name_H-M   'P 1'
#
loop_
_entity.id
_entity.type
_entity.pdbx_description
1 polymer ?
#
loop_
_entity_poly.entity_id
_entity_poly.type
_entity_poly.pdbx_seq_one_letter_code
_entity_poly.pdbx_strand_id
1 'polypeptide(L)'
;MIRNGLCALLLGISLLFASEEKERVFFPPDTPYLEKVYHALNEQDYVLVEDSTAADWKGSLVMTDFSDSIRYEILLDKPSGAPVIAGVFYLKPVAGKIVLKQIRDFSLWFAVTNLIILGLFFIRF
;
A
#
# COMPACT_ATOMS: atom_id res chain seq x y z
N MET A 1 7.00 1.90 -56.53
CA MET A 1 7.65 1.33 -55.33
C MET A 1 7.43 2.13 -54.03
N ILE A 2 6.73 3.27 -54.02
CA ILE A 2 6.62 4.15 -52.82
C ILE A 2 5.40 3.80 -51.92
N ARG A 3 4.40 3.08 -52.44
CA ARG A 3 3.13 2.83 -51.73
C ARG A 3 3.23 1.84 -50.56
N ASN A 4 4.17 0.89 -50.60
CA ASN A 4 4.31 -0.13 -49.56
C ASN A 4 5.10 0.36 -48.33
N GLY A 5 6.00 1.35 -48.50
CA GLY A 5 6.79 1.90 -47.40
C GLY A 5 5.97 2.80 -46.47
N LEU A 6 4.99 3.54 -47.00
CA LEU A 6 4.14 4.45 -46.23
C LEU A 6 3.19 3.71 -45.29
N CYS A 7 2.62 2.57 -45.73
CA CYS A 7 1.79 1.72 -44.87
C CYS A 7 2.59 1.06 -43.74
N ALA A 8 3.83 0.63 -44.01
CA ALA A 8 4.70 0.06 -42.98
C ALA A 8 5.10 1.10 -41.90
N LEU A 9 5.33 2.35 -42.33
CA LEU A 9 5.68 3.46 -41.43
C LEU A 9 4.48 3.90 -40.58
N LEU A 10 3.27 3.93 -41.15
CA LEU A 10 2.03 4.23 -40.41
C LEU A 10 1.63 3.11 -39.43
N LEU A 11 1.85 1.83 -39.78
CA LEU A 11 1.65 0.70 -38.87
C LEU A 11 2.67 0.68 -37.72
N GLY A 12 3.92 1.06 -37.98
CA GLY A 12 4.95 1.19 -36.94
C GLY A 12 4.64 2.27 -35.91
N ILE A 13 4.05 3.40 -36.33
CA ILE A 13 3.66 4.49 -35.41
C ILE A 13 2.45 4.10 -34.56
N SER A 14 1.50 3.36 -35.10
CA SER A 14 0.31 2.91 -34.34
C SER A 14 0.64 1.85 -33.28
N LEU A 15 1.66 1.02 -33.50
CA LEU A 15 2.18 0.08 -32.49
C LEU A 15 2.93 0.78 -31.34
N LEU A 16 3.55 1.94 -31.59
CA LEU A 16 4.24 2.72 -30.54
C LEU A 16 3.26 3.55 -29.67
N PHE A 17 2.03 3.75 -30.14
CA PHE A 17 0.97 4.48 -29.44
C PHE A 17 -0.18 3.57 -28.98
N ALA A 18 0.04 2.25 -28.92
CA ALA A 18 -0.80 1.37 -28.14
C ALA A 18 -0.58 1.71 -26.65
N SER A 19 -1.25 2.78 -26.20
CA SER A 19 -1.42 3.08 -24.79
C SER A 19 -1.99 1.82 -24.17
N GLU A 20 -1.22 1.16 -23.31
CA GLU A 20 -1.72 0.07 -22.49
C GLU A 20 -2.97 0.58 -21.79
N GLU A 21 -4.12 0.05 -22.21
CA GLU A 21 -5.42 0.48 -21.73
C GLU A 21 -5.53 -0.04 -20.30
N LYS A 22 -5.21 0.82 -19.33
CA LYS A 22 -5.25 0.44 -17.92
C LYS A 22 -6.66 0.02 -17.53
N GLU A 23 -6.76 -1.14 -16.89
CA GLU A 23 -8.06 -1.71 -16.52
C GLU A 23 -8.67 -0.93 -15.33
N ARG A 24 -9.98 -0.68 -15.39
CA ARG A 24 -10.66 0.19 -14.42
C ARG A 24 -11.21 -0.63 -13.25
N VAL A 25 -10.88 -0.21 -12.04
CA VAL A 25 -11.23 -0.90 -10.80
C VAL A 25 -12.04 0.01 -9.89
N PHE A 26 -13.20 -0.45 -9.44
CA PHE A 26 -14.02 0.23 -8.45
C PHE A 26 -13.84 -0.39 -7.07
N PHE A 27 -13.63 0.45 -6.06
CA PHE A 27 -13.69 0.08 -4.65
C PHE A 27 -14.85 0.79 -3.96
N PRO A 28 -15.56 0.12 -3.04
CA PRO A 28 -16.56 0.77 -2.19
C PRO A 28 -15.97 1.96 -1.41
N PRO A 29 -16.73 3.05 -1.19
CA PRO A 29 -16.22 4.26 -0.53
C PRO A 29 -15.85 4.07 0.94
N ASP A 30 -16.32 2.99 1.58
CA ASP A 30 -16.00 2.56 2.94
C ASP A 30 -14.69 1.77 3.04
N THR A 31 -14.00 1.53 1.92
CA THR A 31 -12.73 0.78 1.89
C THR A 31 -11.63 1.53 2.65
N PRO A 32 -11.03 0.95 3.70
CA PRO A 32 -9.95 1.60 4.44
C PRO A 32 -8.64 1.61 3.65
N TYR A 33 -7.77 2.59 3.93
CA TYR A 33 -6.43 2.71 3.34
C TYR A 33 -6.40 2.81 1.81
N LEU A 34 -7.40 3.48 1.23
CA LEU A 34 -7.57 3.65 -0.23
C LEU A 34 -6.30 4.18 -0.93
N GLU A 35 -5.55 5.08 -0.29
CA GLU A 35 -4.26 5.58 -0.83
C GLU A 35 -3.26 4.46 -1.09
N LYS A 36 -3.16 3.47 -0.18
CA LYS A 36 -2.26 2.31 -0.35
C LYS A 36 -2.75 1.38 -1.45
N VAL A 37 -4.08 1.23 -1.57
CA VAL A 37 -4.70 0.48 -2.66
C VAL A 37 -4.38 1.13 -3.99
N TYR A 38 -4.53 2.46 -4.10
CA TYR A 38 -4.20 3.21 -5.31
C TYR A 38 -2.74 3.00 -5.75
N HIS A 39 -1.79 3.08 -4.81
CA HIS A 39 -0.38 2.83 -5.12
C HIS A 39 -0.13 1.42 -5.65
N ALA A 40 -0.69 0.40 -4.99
CA ALA A 40 -0.52 -0.99 -5.42
C ALA A 40 -1.18 -1.29 -6.77
N LEU A 41 -2.34 -0.69 -7.06
CA LEU A 41 -3.02 -0.82 -8.35
C LEU A 41 -2.25 -0.16 -9.48
N ASN A 42 -1.70 1.04 -9.24
CA ASN A 42 -0.96 1.78 -10.25
C ASN A 42 0.37 1.08 -10.65
N GLU A 43 0.95 0.25 -9.79
CA GLU A 43 2.11 -0.61 -10.09
C GLU A 43 1.77 -1.80 -11.00
N GLN A 44 0.48 -2.12 -11.15
CA GLN A 44 -0.03 -3.32 -11.84
C GLN A 44 -0.97 -2.96 -12.99
N ASP A 45 -0.83 -1.74 -13.52
CA ASP A 45 -1.60 -1.21 -14.66
C ASP A 45 -3.12 -1.14 -14.46
N TYR A 46 -3.56 -1.03 -13.21
CA TYR A 46 -4.95 -0.76 -12.84
C TYR A 46 -5.17 0.73 -12.53
N VAL A 47 -6.38 1.23 -12.81
CA VAL A 47 -6.81 2.59 -12.47
C VAL A 47 -8.04 2.54 -11.58
N LEU A 48 -7.97 3.25 -10.45
CA LEU A 48 -9.12 3.42 -9.57
C LEU A 48 -10.16 4.35 -10.21
N VAL A 49 -11.42 3.93 -10.22
CA VAL A 49 -12.56 4.76 -10.65
C VAL A 49 -13.56 4.93 -9.53
N GLU A 50 -14.18 6.11 -9.46
CA GLU A 50 -15.20 6.44 -8.45
C GLU A 50 -16.57 5.84 -8.80
N ASP A 51 -16.85 5.63 -10.08
CA ASP A 51 -18.14 5.12 -10.56
C ASP A 51 -18.08 3.62 -10.81
N SER A 52 -18.91 2.85 -10.08
CA SER A 52 -19.01 1.40 -10.25
C SER A 52 -19.49 0.97 -11.65
N THR A 53 -20.21 1.83 -12.37
CA THR A 53 -20.73 1.53 -13.72
C THR A 53 -19.69 1.66 -14.81
N ALA A 54 -18.60 2.39 -14.54
CA ALA A 54 -17.49 2.61 -15.45
C ALA A 54 -16.31 1.66 -15.19
N ALA A 55 -16.47 0.71 -14.26
CA ALA A 55 -15.43 -0.21 -13.82
C ALA A 55 -15.54 -1.58 -14.50
N ASP A 56 -14.41 -2.11 -14.92
CA ASP A 56 -14.29 -3.47 -15.47
C ASP A 56 -14.15 -4.52 -14.36
N TRP A 57 -13.63 -4.09 -13.20
CA TRP A 57 -13.35 -4.92 -12.04
C TRP A 57 -13.95 -4.34 -10.77
N LYS A 58 -14.40 -5.25 -9.89
CA LYS A 58 -14.79 -4.91 -8.53
C LYS A 58 -13.66 -5.28 -7.58
N GLY A 59 -13.17 -4.31 -6.85
CA GLY A 59 -12.13 -4.48 -5.84
C GLY A 59 -12.70 -4.87 -4.48
N SER A 60 -11.98 -5.72 -3.75
CA SER A 60 -12.20 -6.01 -2.34
C SER A 60 -10.88 -6.14 -1.59
N LEU A 61 -10.91 -5.90 -0.28
CA LEU A 61 -9.76 -6.09 0.60
C LEU A 61 -9.98 -7.30 1.50
N VAL A 62 -9.03 -8.23 1.50
CA VAL A 62 -8.98 -9.34 2.43
C VAL A 62 -7.90 -9.09 3.47
N MET A 63 -8.29 -9.18 4.74
CA MET A 63 -7.41 -8.95 5.88
C MET A 63 -6.96 -10.29 6.46
N THR A 64 -5.67 -10.43 6.69
CA THR A 64 -5.08 -11.56 7.43
C THR A 64 -4.23 -11.02 8.58
N ASP A 65 -4.58 -11.40 9.80
CA ASP A 65 -3.86 -11.00 11.00
C ASP A 65 -2.63 -11.90 11.22
N PHE A 66 -1.46 -11.28 11.32
CA PHE A 66 -0.23 -11.90 11.81
C PHE A 66 0.10 -11.36 13.21
N SER A 67 0.95 -12.08 13.94
CA SER A 67 1.33 -11.71 15.31
C SER A 67 1.98 -10.32 15.44
N ASP A 68 2.62 -9.85 14.37
CA ASP A 68 3.45 -8.64 14.33
C ASP A 68 3.04 -7.66 13.21
N SER A 69 2.03 -7.99 12.40
CA SER A 69 1.54 -7.20 11.27
C SER A 69 0.14 -7.63 10.84
N ILE A 70 -0.57 -6.76 10.14
CA ILE A 70 -1.82 -7.09 9.45
C ILE A 70 -1.51 -7.04 7.96
N ARG A 71 -1.76 -8.13 7.24
CA ARG A 71 -1.62 -8.21 5.80
C ARG A 71 -2.97 -7.90 5.16
N TYR A 72 -2.97 -7.02 4.18
CA TYR A 72 -4.10 -6.74 3.33
C TYR A 72 -3.79 -7.22 1.92
N GLU A 73 -4.70 -7.99 1.35
CA GLU A 73 -4.66 -8.45 -0.03
C GLU A 73 -5.74 -7.72 -0.83
N ILE A 74 -5.35 -7.21 -1.99
CA ILE A 74 -6.22 -6.52 -2.93
C ILE A 74 -6.73 -7.56 -3.91
N LEU A 75 -7.99 -7.95 -3.77
CA LEU A 75 -8.66 -8.88 -4.66
C LEU A 75 -9.48 -8.12 -5.70
N LEU A 76 -9.35 -8.54 -6.95
CA LEU A 76 -10.12 -8.03 -8.07
C LEU A 76 -11.01 -9.14 -8.60
N ASP A 77 -12.32 -8.87 -8.61
CA ASP A 77 -13.35 -9.76 -9.12
C ASP A 77 -13.90 -9.23 -10.43
N LYS A 78 -14.01 -10.10 -11.43
CA LYS A 78 -14.70 -9.83 -12.70
C LYS A 78 -15.88 -10.77 -12.86
N PRO A 79 -17.03 -10.31 -13.37
CA PRO A 79 -18.21 -11.17 -13.56
C PRO A 79 -17.95 -12.40 -14.45
N SER A 80 -16.94 -12.34 -15.32
CA SER A 80 -16.61 -13.38 -16.30
C SER A 80 -15.42 -14.26 -15.90
N GLY A 81 -14.79 -14.04 -14.74
CA GLY A 81 -13.48 -14.62 -14.43
C GLY A 81 -13.31 -15.06 -12.98
N ALA A 82 -12.18 -15.70 -12.73
CA ALA A 82 -11.73 -16.01 -11.39
C ALA A 82 -11.19 -14.73 -10.69
N PRO A 83 -11.30 -14.64 -9.36
CA PRO A 83 -10.66 -13.58 -8.58
C PRO A 83 -9.15 -13.55 -8.83
N VAL A 84 -8.59 -12.35 -8.93
CA VAL A 84 -7.15 -12.11 -9.09
C VAL A 84 -6.64 -11.29 -7.91
N ILE A 85 -5.46 -11.64 -7.38
CA ILE A 85 -4.78 -10.81 -6.39
C ILE A 85 -3.95 -9.77 -7.13
N ALA A 86 -4.33 -8.50 -7.04
CA ALA A 86 -3.62 -7.39 -7.67
C ALA A 86 -2.50 -6.81 -6.79
N GLY A 87 -2.49 -7.10 -5.49
CA GLY A 87 -1.43 -6.57 -4.65
C GLY A 87 -1.58 -6.94 -3.19
N VAL A 88 -0.51 -6.69 -2.43
CA VAL A 88 -0.45 -6.97 -0.99
C VAL A 88 0.27 -5.82 -0.30
N PHE A 89 -0.27 -5.37 0.83
CA PHE A 89 0.44 -4.44 1.71
C PHE A 89 0.30 -4.84 3.19
N TYR A 90 1.27 -4.41 3.99
CA TYR A 90 1.35 -4.74 5.41
C TYR A 90 1.19 -3.49 6.28
N LEU A 91 0.38 -3.60 7.32
CA LEU A 91 0.28 -2.62 8.39
C LEU A 91 0.95 -3.19 9.64
N LYS A 92 1.98 -2.49 10.14
CA LYS A 92 2.54 -2.82 11.45
C LYS A 92 1.58 -2.31 12.54
N PRO A 93 1.27 -3.11 13.57
CA PRO A 93 0.46 -2.67 14.69
C PRO A 93 1.18 -1.51 15.38
N VAL A 94 0.50 -0.37 15.44
CA VAL A 94 1.05 0.88 15.99
C VAL A 94 1.39 0.72 17.49
N ALA A 95 0.69 -0.18 18.18
CA ALA A 95 0.84 -0.42 19.62
C ALA A 95 2.28 -0.80 20.04
N GLY A 96 2.96 -1.67 19.28
CA GLY A 96 4.29 -2.17 19.67
C GLY A 96 5.38 -1.10 19.69
N LYS A 97 5.33 -0.13 18.76
CA LYS A 97 6.32 0.95 18.69
C LYS A 97 6.16 1.97 19.83
N ILE A 98 4.92 2.24 20.24
CA ILE A 98 4.61 3.19 21.31
C ILE A 98 5.06 2.63 22.66
N VAL A 99 4.76 1.35 22.93
CA VAL A 99 5.16 0.67 24.17
C VAL A 99 6.68 0.63 24.31
N LEU A 100 7.41 0.27 23.25
CA LEU A 100 8.87 0.21 23.29
C LEU A 100 9.50 1.59 23.56
N LYS A 101 8.95 2.65 22.95
CA LYS A 101 9.39 4.03 23.18
C LYS A 101 9.12 4.46 24.63
N GLN A 102 7.93 4.18 25.16
CA GLN A 102 7.56 4.49 26.54
C GLN A 102 8.46 3.77 27.55
N ILE A 103 8.73 2.48 27.36
CA ILE A 103 9.62 1.70 28.23
C ILE A 103 11.03 2.28 28.22
N ARG A 104 11.55 2.63 27.04
CA ARG A 104 12.88 3.23 26.89
C ARG A 104 12.95 4.59 27.60
N ASP A 105 11.97 5.45 27.37
CA ASP A 105 11.95 6.79 27.96
C ASP A 105 11.80 6.72 29.49
N PHE A 106 10.98 5.80 30.01
CA PHE A 106 10.89 5.50 31.44
C PHE A 106 12.23 5.01 32.02
N SER A 107 12.88 4.06 31.36
CA SER A 107 14.16 3.49 31.81
C SER A 107 15.26 4.56 31.88
N LEU A 108 15.27 5.49 30.92
CA LEU A 108 16.23 6.59 30.87
C LEU A 108 16.02 7.58 32.01
N TRP A 109 14.76 7.97 32.27
CA TRP A 109 14.43 8.82 33.40
C TRP A 109 14.77 8.15 34.73
N PHE A 110 14.45 6.86 34.88
CA PHE A 110 14.79 6.09 36.08
C PHE A 110 16.31 6.06 36.33
N ALA A 111 17.12 5.88 35.29
CA ALA A 111 18.58 5.92 35.40
C ALA A 111 19.09 7.31 35.83
N VAL A 112 18.60 8.38 35.19
CA VAL A 112 18.99 9.76 35.53
C VAL A 112 18.63 10.09 36.98
N THR A 113 17.41 9.77 37.41
CA THR A 113 16.96 10.01 38.79
C THR A 113 17.82 9.26 39.79
N ASN A 114 18.13 7.98 39.54
CA ASN A 114 19.01 7.22 40.43
C ASN A 114 20.43 7.78 40.48
N LEU A 115 20.97 8.26 39.37
CA LEU A 115 22.31 8.85 39.31
C LEU A 115 22.36 10.17 40.11
N ILE A 116 21.30 10.99 40.02
CA ILE A 116 21.15 12.21 40.83
C ILE A 116 21.07 11.86 42.32
N ILE A 117 20.27 10.86 42.70
CA ILE A 117 20.15 10.41 44.09
C ILE A 117 21.50 9.92 44.63
N LEU A 118 22.23 9.10 43.85
CA LEU A 118 23.58 8.66 44.19
C LEU A 118 24.53 9.83 44.37
N GLY A 119 24.54 10.79 43.45
CA GLY A 119 25.35 12.00 43.55
C GLY A 119 25.04 12.81 44.80
N LEU A 120 23.75 13.02 45.11
CA LEU A 120 23.31 13.71 46.32
C LEU A 120 23.71 12.95 47.60
N PHE A 121 23.69 11.62 47.58
CA PHE A 121 24.15 10.79 48.70
C PHE A 121 25.63 11.03 49.01
N PHE A 122 26.49 11.11 47.99
CA PHE A 122 27.91 11.40 48.14
C PHE A 122 28.25 12.85 48.48
N ILE A 123 27.39 13.82 48.14
CA ILE A 123 27.56 15.22 48.56
C ILE A 123 27.16 15.41 50.04
N ARG A 124 26.22 14.59 50.54
CA ARG A 124 25.71 14.68 51.91
C ARG A 124 26.60 13.96 52.93
N PHE A 125 27.42 13.01 52.50
CA PHE A 125 28.45 12.34 53.30
C PHE A 125 29.80 13.04 53.16
#